data_AF-W4Q0Y5-F1
#
_entry.id   AF-W4Q0Y5-F1
#
_cell.length_a   1.000
_cell.length_b   1.000
_cell.length_c   1.000
_cell.angle_alpha   90.00
_cell.angle_beta   90.00
_cell.angle_gamma   90.00
#
_symmetry.space_group_name_H-M   'P 1'
#
loop_
_entity.id
_entity.type
_entity.pdbx_description
1 polymer ?
#
loop_
_entity_poly.entity_id
_entity_poly.type
_entity_poly.pdbx_seq_one_letter_code
_entity_poly.pdbx_strand_id
1 'polypeptide(L)' 'MVKDIKRIQEITPIQSLLAILVLAVLVVSFLLASQSYFSYIEVTKIANSCYDAGGFPVIVKSGVNLAYFDCIE' A
#
# COMPACT_ATOMS: atom_id res chain seq x y z
N MET A 1 4.27 22.58 -28.86
CA MET A 1 3.05 21.96 -29.39
C MET A 1 3.35 21.03 -30.56
N VAL A 2 3.72 21.47 -31.77
CA VAL A 2 4.01 20.54 -32.90
C VAL A 2 5.28 19.71 -32.70
N LYS A 3 6.29 20.28 -32.00
CA LYS A 3 7.57 19.62 -31.72
C LYS A 3 7.45 18.39 -30.80
N ASP A 4 6.48 18.42 -29.88
CA ASP A 4 6.23 17.35 -28.90
C ASP A 4 5.56 16.13 -29.55
N ILE A 5 4.67 16.38 -30.53
CA ILE A 5 3.98 15.32 -31.31
C ILE A 5 5.00 14.52 -32.14
N LYS A 6 5.96 15.20 -32.79
CA LYS A 6 7.05 14.52 -33.53
C LYS A 6 7.93 13.65 -32.62
N ARG A 7 8.15 14.07 -31.37
CA ARG A 7 8.97 13.33 -30.39
C ARG A 7 8.28 12.04 -29.92
N ILE A 8 6.95 12.04 -29.80
CA ILE A 8 6.16 10.83 -29.45
C ILE A 8 6.25 9.78 -30.56
N GLN A 9 6.35 10.21 -31.81
CA GLN A 9 6.43 9.34 -32.98
C GLN A 9 7.78 8.61 -33.12
N GLU A 10 8.84 9.09 -32.45
CA GLU A 10 10.17 8.46 -32.40
C GLU A 10 10.44 7.71 -31.08
N ILE A 11 9.42 7.54 -30.23
CA ILE A 11 9.56 6.69 -29.04
C ILE A 11 9.73 5.25 -29.53
N THR A 12 10.90 4.67 -29.23
CA THR A 12 11.16 3.28 -29.55
C THR A 12 10.22 2.39 -28.72
N PRO A 13 9.70 1.28 -29.27
CA PRO A 13 8.74 0.42 -28.58
C PRO A 13 9.27 -0.08 -27.22
N ILE A 14 10.60 -0.18 -27.09
CA ILE A 14 11.30 -0.52 -25.84
C ILE A 14 11.10 0.58 -24.77
N GLN A 15 11.19 1.86 -25.12
CA GLN A 15 10.97 2.96 -24.18
C GLN A 15 9.53 3.01 -23.68
N SER A 16 8.57 2.72 -24.55
CA SER A 16 7.15 2.62 -24.15
C SER A 16 6.91 1.43 -23.21
N LEU A 17 7.50 0.27 -23.52
CA LEU A 17 7.41 -0.92 -22.66
C LEU A 17 8.01 -0.67 -21.26
N LEU A 18 9.18 -0.02 -21.19
CA LEU A 18 9.81 0.35 -19.92
C LEU A 18 8.93 1.31 -19.11
N ALA A 19 8.33 2.30 -19.75
CA ALA A 19 7.43 3.24 -19.08
C ALA A 19 6.20 2.53 -18.48
N ILE A 20 5.61 1.59 -19.21
CA ILE A 20 4.47 0.78 -18.73
C ILE A 20 4.90 -0.09 -17.54
N LEU A 21 6.08 -0.71 -17.60
CA LEU A 21 6.62 -1.53 -16.51
C LEU A 21 6.84 -0.70 -15.25
N VAL A 22 7.45 0.47 -15.38
CA VAL A 22 7.65 1.39 -14.23
C VAL A 22 6.31 1.80 -13.64
N LEU A 23 5.34 2.18 -14.49
CA LEU A 23 4.01 2.56 -14.03
C LEU A 23 3.33 1.40 -13.28
N ALA A 24 3.42 0.18 -13.81
CA ALA A 24 2.86 -1.01 -13.18
C ALA A 24 3.48 -1.27 -11.79
N VAL A 25 4.81 -1.18 -11.68
CA VAL A 25 5.51 -1.33 -10.39
C VAL A 25 5.08 -0.26 -9.39
N LEU A 26 4.94 1.00 -9.82
CA LEU A 26 4.50 2.10 -8.97
C LEU A 26 3.07 1.88 -8.46
N VAL A 27 2.16 1.46 -9.32
CA VAL A 27 0.77 1.16 -8.94
C VAL A 27 0.72 0.01 -7.94
N VAL A 28 1.41 -1.10 -8.20
CA VAL A 28 1.43 -2.24 -7.27
C VAL A 28 2.01 -1.84 -5.91
N SER A 29 3.11 -1.09 -5.91
CA SER A 29 3.74 -0.62 -4.67
C SER A 29 2.82 0.32 -3.89
N PHE A 30 2.11 1.22 -4.58
CA PHE A 30 1.13 2.11 -3.97
C PHE A 30 -0.04 1.34 -3.35
N LEU A 31 -0.56 0.32 -4.04
CA LEU A 31 -1.64 -0.54 -3.53
C LEU A 31 -1.22 -1.37 -2.32
N LEU A 32 0.03 -1.85 -2.28
CA LEU A 32 0.56 -2.57 -1.12
C LEU A 32 0.75 -1.63 0.07
N ALA A 33 1.32 -0.45 -0.16
CA ALA A 33 1.52 0.56 0.88
C ALA A 33 0.19 1.04 1.47
N SER A 34 -0.80 1.31 0.63
CA SER A 34 -2.13 1.76 1.10
C SER A 34 -2.83 0.69 1.93
N GLN A 35 -2.86 -0.56 1.47
CA GLN A 35 -3.43 -1.67 2.23
C GLN A 35 -2.73 -1.85 3.59
N SER A 36 -1.39 -1.78 3.61
CA SER A 36 -0.63 -1.87 4.87
C SER A 36 -0.90 -0.69 5.81
N TYR A 37 -1.05 0.52 5.30
CA TYR A 37 -1.32 1.72 6.10
C TYR A 37 -2.71 1.68 6.73
N PHE A 38 -3.74 1.36 5.94
CA PHE A 38 -5.11 1.26 6.46
C PHE A 38 -5.24 0.15 7.50
N SER A 39 -4.64 -1.02 7.23
CA SER A 39 -4.52 -2.13 8.18
C SER A 39 -3.88 -1.66 9.51
N TYR A 40 -2.75 -0.95 9.46
CA TYR A 40 -2.10 -0.43 10.66
C TYR A 40 -2.99 0.53 11.46
N ILE A 41 -3.66 1.46 10.79
CA ILE A 41 -4.53 2.45 11.44
C ILE A 41 -5.71 1.77 12.12
N GLU A 42 -6.34 0.81 11.46
CA GLU A 42 -7.47 0.06 12.01
C GLU A 42 -7.08 -0.67 13.31
N VAL A 43 -5.93 -1.33 13.31
CA VAL A 43 -5.44 -2.06 14.50
C VAL A 43 -5.07 -1.12 15.61
N THR A 44 -4.38 -0.04 15.27
CA THR A 44 -3.97 0.95 16.27
C THR A 44 -5.21 1.52 16.94
N LYS A 45 -6.28 1.78 16.18
CA LYS A 45 -7.56 2.24 16.72
C LYS A 45 -8.20 1.21 17.65
N ILE A 46 -8.27 -0.06 17.25
CA ILE A 46 -8.89 -1.12 18.06
C ILE A 46 -8.02 -1.42 19.30
N ALA A 47 -6.69 -1.44 19.15
CA ALA A 47 -5.74 -1.61 20.24
C ALA A 47 -5.85 -0.48 21.27
N ASN A 48 -5.93 0.77 20.83
CA ASN A 48 -6.14 1.90 21.71
C ASN A 48 -7.48 1.81 22.45
N SER A 49 -8.55 1.38 21.77
CA SER A 49 -9.84 1.14 22.43
C SER A 49 -9.77 0.04 23.50
N CYS A 50 -8.94 -0.97 23.32
CA CYS A 50 -8.69 -2.01 24.31
C CYS A 50 -7.89 -1.48 25.51
N TYR A 51 -6.84 -0.68 25.24
CA TYR A 51 -6.08 0.00 26.29
C TYR A 51 -6.97 0.95 27.11
N ASP A 52 -7.85 1.71 26.46
CA ASP A 52 -8.78 2.63 27.13
C ASP A 52 -9.80 1.89 28.03
N ALA A 53 -10.11 0.63 27.70
CA ALA A 53 -10.95 -0.25 28.52
C ALA A 53 -10.18 -0.93 29.68
N GLY A 54 -8.86 -0.74 29.76
CA GLY A 54 -7.99 -1.33 30.79
C GLY A 54 -7.42 -2.71 30.44
N GLY A 55 -7.66 -3.21 29.23
CA GLY A 55 -7.14 -4.49 28.75
C GLY A 55 -5.78 -4.38 28.03
N PHE A 56 -5.16 -5.53 27.75
CA PHE A 56 -3.90 -5.61 27.01
C PHE A 56 -4.14 -6.19 25.60
N PRO A 57 -3.91 -5.42 24.52
CA PRO A 57 -4.09 -5.90 23.17
C PRO A 57 -2.96 -6.86 22.77
N VAL A 58 -3.33 -8.03 22.27
CA VAL A 58 -2.41 -9.01 21.66
C VAL A 58 -2.56 -8.92 20.14
N ILE A 59 -1.53 -8.39 19.48
CA ILE A 59 -1.51 -8.21 18.02
C ILE A 59 -0.70 -9.35 17.38
N VAL A 60 -1.35 -10.19 16.58
CA VAL A 60 -0.68 -11.21 15.77
C VAL A 60 -0.79 -10.83 14.28
N LYS A 61 0.35 -10.54 13.66
CA LYS A 61 0.44 -10.21 12.22
C LYS A 61 0.72 -11.46 11.39
N SER A 62 0.06 -11.60 10.23
CA SER A 62 0.41 -12.58 9.20
C SER A 62 0.79 -11.85 7.91
N GLY A 63 2.10 -11.68 7.71
CA GLY A 63 2.64 -10.94 6.56
C GLY A 63 2.29 -9.44 6.61
N VAL A 64 1.72 -8.92 5.53
CA VAL A 64 1.23 -7.53 5.43
C VAL A 64 -0.19 -7.34 6.00
N ASN A 65 -0.88 -8.43 6.30
CA ASN A 65 -2.23 -8.41 6.81
C ASN A 65 -2.26 -8.73 8.30
N LEU A 66 -3.34 -8.30 8.94
CA LEU A 66 -3.64 -8.68 10.31
C LEU A 66 -4.28 -10.03 10.32
N ALA A 67 -3.71 -10.94 11.11
CA ALA A 67 -4.27 -12.26 11.25
C ALA A 67 -5.31 -12.28 12.36
N TYR A 68 -4.98 -11.64 13.50
CA TYR A 68 -5.75 -11.80 14.72
C TYR A 68 -5.45 -10.66 15.69
N PHE A 69 -6.51 -10.12 16.27
CA PHE A 69 -6.47 -9.12 17.33
C PHE A 69 -7.27 -9.67 18.51
N ASP A 70 -6.66 -9.71 19.69
CA ASP A 70 -7.33 -10.08 20.94
C ASP A 70 -7.15 -8.98 21.98
N CYS A 71 -8.14 -8.80 22.85
CA CYS A 71 -8.09 -7.88 23.97
C CYS A 71 -8.31 -8.69 25.24
N ILE A 72 -7.22 -8.96 25.96
CA ILE A 72 -7.27 -9.75 27.20
C ILE A 72 -7.46 -8.76 28.36
N GLU A 73 -8.56 -8.92 29.09
CA GLU A 73 -8.96 -8.15 30.28
C GLU A 73 -8.35 -8.74 31.56
#